data_AF-A0A7D5V7X1-F1
#
_entry.id   AF-A0A7D5V7X1-F1
#
_cell.length_a   1.000
_cell.length_b   1.000
_cell.length_c   1.000
_cell.angle_alpha   90.00
_cell.angle_beta   90.00
_cell.angle_gamma   90.00
#
_symmetry.space_group_name_H-M   'P 1'
#
loop_
_entity.id
_entity.type
_entity.pdbx_description
1 polymer ?
#
loop_
_entity_poly.entity_id
_entity_poly.type
_entity_poly.pdbx_seq_one_letter_code
_entity_poly.pdbx_strand_id
1 'polypeptide(L)'
;MWRLCVLMMCLPVIGLASGGTPPSPLDWPNQREVLWYHSCGCADACWVAELRNRKNQQIKARLRCDCEQVFFRLGKQPEQQYASSCSAFSDENKFQEITRTLHELVQ
;
A
#
# COMPACT_ATOMS: atom_id res chain seq x y z
N MET A 1 -25.85 -56.28 -14.44
CA MET A 1 -26.27 -54.87 -14.27
C MET A 1 -25.22 -54.16 -13.40
N TRP A 2 -24.21 -53.57 -14.02
CA TRP A 2 -23.10 -52.88 -13.35
C TRP A 2 -23.45 -51.39 -13.26
N ARG A 3 -23.69 -50.87 -12.05
CA ARG A 3 -23.95 -49.44 -11.84
C ARG A 3 -22.63 -48.67 -11.90
N LEU A 4 -22.61 -47.66 -12.77
CA LEU A 4 -21.46 -46.80 -13.07
C LEU A 4 -20.91 -46.09 -11.84
N CYS A 5 -19.57 -46.06 -11.77
CA CYS A 5 -18.79 -45.07 -11.04
C CYS A 5 -19.11 -43.68 -11.59
N VAL A 6 -19.53 -42.75 -10.73
CA VAL A 6 -19.39 -41.31 -10.98
C VAL A 6 -18.61 -40.73 -9.81
N LEU A 7 -17.28 -40.83 -9.91
CA LEU A 7 -16.37 -40.05 -9.09
C LEU A 7 -16.39 -38.63 -9.63
N MET A 8 -17.26 -37.80 -9.05
CA MET A 8 -17.31 -36.36 -9.28
C MET A 8 -16.03 -35.75 -8.68
N MET A 9 -15.00 -35.59 -9.53
CA MET A 9 -13.79 -34.86 -9.20
C MET A 9 -14.15 -33.38 -9.00
N CYS A 10 -14.26 -32.95 -7.74
CA CYS A 10 -14.15 -31.54 -7.39
C CYS A 10 -12.70 -31.10 -7.66
N LEU A 11 -12.48 -30.48 -8.82
CA LEU A 11 -11.26 -29.74 -9.11
C LEU A 11 -11.18 -28.56 -8.12
N PRO A 12 -10.13 -28.44 -7.30
CA PRO A 12 -9.94 -27.25 -6.49
C PRO A 12 -9.65 -26.08 -7.44
N VAL A 13 -10.55 -25.10 -7.46
CA VAL A 13 -10.27 -23.78 -8.04
C VAL A 13 -9.11 -23.20 -7.22
N ILE A 14 -7.92 -23.19 -7.81
CA ILE A 14 -6.76 -22.50 -7.25
C ILE A 14 -7.05 -21.00 -7.41
N GLY A 15 -7.65 -20.39 -6.38
CA GLY A 15 -7.84 -18.96 -6.31
C GLY A 15 -6.51 -18.25 -6.15
N LEU A 16 -5.87 -17.83 -7.24
CA LEU A 16 -4.80 -16.84 -7.24
C LEU A 16 -5.41 -15.45 -7.05
N ALA A 17 -5.83 -15.14 -5.83
CA ALA A 17 -6.19 -13.77 -5.45
C ALA A 17 -5.01 -13.13 -4.71
N SER A 18 -4.20 -12.35 -5.44
CA SER A 18 -3.47 -11.17 -4.92
C SER A 18 -2.73 -10.50 -6.08
N GLY A 19 -3.47 -9.79 -6.93
CA GLY A 19 -2.92 -8.87 -7.93
C GLY A 19 -2.46 -7.57 -7.27
N GLY A 20 -1.52 -7.65 -6.34
CA GLY A 20 -0.90 -6.47 -5.73
C GLY A 20 0.34 -6.09 -6.54
N THR A 21 0.42 -4.84 -6.98
CA THR A 21 1.65 -4.30 -7.59
C THR A 21 2.80 -4.44 -6.59
N PRO A 22 3.98 -4.97 -7.00
CA PRO A 22 5.11 -5.09 -6.10
C PRO A 22 5.46 -3.71 -5.51
N PRO A 23 5.84 -3.65 -4.22
CA PRO A 23 6.28 -2.41 -3.61
C PRO A 23 7.39 -1.78 -4.45
N SER A 24 7.26 -0.49 -4.73
CA SER A 24 8.18 0.27 -5.57
C SER A 24 8.78 1.43 -4.78
N PRO A 25 10.09 1.68 -4.88
CA PRO A 25 10.69 2.82 -4.22
C PRO A 25 10.28 4.11 -4.94
N LEU A 26 10.00 5.16 -4.16
CA LEU A 26 9.81 6.52 -4.65
C LEU A 26 11.08 7.33 -4.43
N ASP A 27 11.24 8.41 -5.20
CA ASP A 27 12.35 9.34 -5.02
C ASP A 27 12.28 9.98 -3.61
N TRP A 28 13.40 9.97 -2.90
CA TRP A 28 13.48 10.53 -1.55
C TRP A 28 14.85 11.18 -1.33
N PRO A 29 14.91 12.44 -0.85
CA PRO A 29 16.15 13.22 -0.83
C PRO A 29 17.19 12.69 0.17
N ASN A 30 16.80 11.94 1.19
CA ASN A 30 17.70 11.43 2.22
C ASN A 30 18.16 9.99 1.92
N GLN A 31 19.44 9.81 1.59
CA GLN A 31 20.02 8.50 1.22
C GLN A 31 20.02 7.44 2.33
N ARG A 32 19.85 7.86 3.61
CA ARG A 32 19.72 6.94 4.75
C ARG A 32 18.30 6.42 4.92
N GLU A 33 17.38 6.88 4.10
CA GLU A 33 15.96 6.55 4.11
C GLU A 33 15.53 6.06 2.74
N VAL A 34 14.39 5.38 2.71
CA VAL A 34 13.74 4.94 1.48
C VAL A 34 12.24 5.06 1.65
N LEU A 35 11.57 5.67 0.69
CA LEU A 35 10.12 5.75 0.62
C LEU A 35 9.61 4.59 -0.23
N TRP A 36 8.89 3.66 0.39
CA TRP A 36 8.26 2.54 -0.30
C TRP A 36 6.79 2.82 -0.56
N TYR A 37 6.35 2.63 -1.79
CA TYR A 37 4.94 2.66 -2.16
C TYR A 37 4.45 1.25 -2.50
N HIS A 38 3.24 0.91 -2.06
CA HIS A 38 2.56 -0.32 -2.46
C HIS A 38 1.05 -0.08 -2.57
N SER A 39 0.45 -0.60 -3.63
CA SER A 39 -1.01 -0.63 -3.77
C SER A 39 -1.58 -1.88 -3.13
N CYS A 40 -2.52 -1.71 -2.20
CA CYS A 40 -3.09 -2.78 -1.37
C CYS A 40 -4.29 -3.51 -2.00
N GLY A 41 -4.71 -3.13 -3.20
CA GLY A 41 -5.87 -3.72 -3.86
C GLY A 41 -5.97 -3.32 -5.33
N CYS A 42 -7.08 -3.68 -5.97
CA CYS A 42 -7.29 -3.40 -7.41
C CYS A 42 -7.64 -1.93 -7.71
N ALA A 43 -7.96 -1.14 -6.70
CA ALA A 43 -8.33 0.26 -6.86
C ALA A 43 -7.15 1.19 -6.60
N ASP A 44 -7.01 2.22 -7.42
CA ASP A 44 -5.95 3.22 -7.24
C ASP A 44 -6.04 3.93 -5.87
N ALA A 45 -7.26 4.03 -5.31
CA ALA A 45 -7.50 4.55 -3.96
C ALA A 45 -7.07 3.61 -2.82
N CYS A 46 -6.62 2.36 -3.04
CA CYS A 46 -6.03 1.56 -1.95
C CYS A 46 -4.51 1.58 -2.06
N TRP A 47 -3.84 2.32 -1.17
CA TRP A 47 -2.38 2.36 -1.16
C TRP A 47 -1.77 2.69 0.19
N VAL A 48 -0.49 2.31 0.33
CA VAL A 48 0.34 2.57 1.49
C VAL A 48 1.70 3.08 1.02
N ALA A 49 2.15 4.17 1.64
CA ALA A 49 3.47 4.74 1.48
C ALA A 49 4.20 4.72 2.85
N GLU A 50 5.37 4.10 2.92
CA GLU A 50 6.15 3.96 4.15
C GLU A 50 7.56 4.52 3.97
N LEU A 51 7.87 5.52 4.78
CA LEU A 51 9.24 6.00 4.91
C LEU A 51 9.97 5.11 5.90
N ARG A 52 11.02 4.43 5.44
CA ARG A 52 11.82 3.51 6.25
C ARG A 52 13.27 3.95 6.34
N ASN A 53 13.90 3.67 7.48
CA ASN A 53 15.35 3.77 7.58
C ASN A 53 15.99 2.63 6.77
N ARG A 54 16.95 2.97 5.91
CA ARG A 54 17.54 2.03 4.95
C ARG A 54 18.38 0.94 5.63
N LYS A 55 19.01 1.27 6.76
CA LYS A 55 19.91 0.37 7.51
C LYS A 55 19.16 -0.68 8.33
N ASN A 56 18.12 -0.28 9.08
CA ASN A 56 17.42 -1.18 10.01
C ASN A 56 15.96 -1.46 9.62
N GLN A 57 15.50 -0.93 8.47
CA GLN A 57 14.14 -1.09 7.95
C GLN A 57 13.01 -0.59 8.87
N GLN A 58 13.36 0.18 9.91
CA GLN A 58 12.37 0.76 10.82
C GLN A 58 11.51 1.78 10.08
N ILE A 59 10.19 1.65 10.21
CA ILE A 59 9.23 2.64 9.70
C ILE A 59 9.35 3.93 10.52
N LYS A 60 9.74 5.01 9.84
CA LYS A 60 9.79 6.38 10.38
C LYS A 60 8.46 7.09 10.23
N ALA A 61 7.77 6.88 9.12
CA ALA A 61 6.45 7.45 8.87
C ALA A 61 5.67 6.56 7.91
N ARG A 62 4.34 6.63 8.00
CA ARG A 62 3.42 5.93 7.12
C ARG A 62 2.32 6.89 6.72
N LEU A 63 2.06 6.98 5.42
CA LEU A 63 0.88 7.62 4.85
C LEU A 63 0.12 6.54 4.09
N ARG A 64 -1.18 6.40 4.31
CA ARG A 64 -2.00 5.40 3.61
C ARG A 64 -3.35 5.96 3.25
N CYS A 65 -3.92 5.46 2.16
CA CYS A 65 -5.34 5.61 1.89
C CYS A 65 -6.04 4.26 2.11
N ASP A 66 -7.20 4.28 2.77
CA ASP A 66 -8.03 3.10 3.02
C ASP A 66 -9.20 2.93 2.02
N CYS A 67 -9.02 3.42 0.78
CA CYS A 67 -10.06 3.60 -0.26
C CYS A 67 -10.93 4.84 -0.09
N GLU A 68 -11.10 5.37 1.11
CA GLU A 68 -11.90 6.57 1.35
C GLU A 68 -11.08 7.69 1.99
N GLN A 69 -10.38 7.40 3.09
CA GLN A 69 -9.70 8.40 3.91
C GLN A 69 -8.19 8.22 3.91
N VAL A 70 -7.49 9.32 4.14
CA VAL A 70 -6.03 9.32 4.24
C VAL A 70 -5.63 9.37 5.70
N PHE A 71 -4.76 8.46 6.08
CA PHE A 71 -4.22 8.31 7.43
C PHE A 71 -2.71 8.51 7.43
N PHE A 72 -2.21 9.14 8.49
CA PHE A 72 -0.80 9.37 8.72
C PHE A 72 -0.38 8.86 10.08
N ARG A 73 0.84 8.33 10.15
CA ARG A 73 1.49 7.92 11.40
C ARG A 73 2.96 8.30 11.38
N LEU A 74 3.41 8.99 12.44
CA LEU A 74 4.83 9.30 12.66
C LEU A 74 5.44 8.34 13.70
N GLY A 75 6.41 7.54 13.27
CA GLY A 75 7.13 6.58 14.10
C GLY A 75 6.19 5.61 14.82
N LYS A 76 6.18 5.68 16.15
CA LYS A 76 5.33 4.86 17.04
C LYS A 76 4.08 5.58 17.55
N GLN A 77 3.82 6.80 17.07
CA GLN A 77 2.63 7.55 17.48
C GLN A 77 1.35 6.85 16.99
N PRO A 78 0.19 7.12 17.61
CA PRO A 78 -1.10 6.70 17.07
C PRO A 78 -1.28 7.21 15.64
N GLU A 79 -1.91 6.40 14.79
CA GLU A 79 -2.29 6.84 13.45
C GLU A 79 -3.44 7.85 13.56
N GLN A 80 -3.38 8.90 12.75
CA GLN A 80 -4.34 9.99 12.74
C GLN A 80 -4.89 10.18 11.33
N GLN A 81 -6.14 10.63 11.24
CA GLN A 81 -6.71 11.03 9.96
C GLN A 81 -6.00 12.30 9.47
N TYR A 82 -5.42 12.23 8.28
CA TYR A 82 -4.75 13.34 7.62
C TYR A 82 -5.71 14.09 6.68
N ALA A 83 -6.51 13.35 5.89
CA ALA A 83 -7.53 13.92 5.01
C ALA A 83 -8.79 13.05 5.00
N SER A 84 -9.94 13.69 4.78
CA SER A 84 -11.25 13.02 4.68
C SER A 84 -11.48 12.31 3.34
N SER A 85 -10.58 12.49 2.37
CA SER A 85 -10.71 11.90 1.04
C SER A 85 -9.34 11.62 0.42
N CYS A 86 -9.24 10.57 -0.39
CA CYS A 86 -8.03 10.21 -1.14
C CYS A 86 -7.89 10.89 -2.50
N SER A 87 -8.83 11.77 -2.85
CA SER A 87 -8.83 12.49 -4.13
C SER A 87 -7.55 13.31 -4.35
N ALA A 88 -6.92 13.81 -3.27
CA ALA A 88 -5.64 14.52 -3.35
C ALA A 88 -4.48 13.65 -3.89
N PHE A 89 -4.66 12.33 -3.96
CA PHE A 89 -3.65 11.35 -4.36
C PHE A 89 -4.17 10.42 -5.48
N SER A 90 -5.09 10.89 -6.32
CA SER A 90 -5.75 10.06 -7.35
C SER A 90 -5.37 10.41 -8.80
N ASP A 91 -4.57 11.46 -9.02
CA ASP A 91 -4.14 11.90 -10.35
C ASP A 91 -2.75 11.37 -10.74
N GLU A 92 -2.29 11.69 -11.95
CA GLU A 92 -0.96 11.32 -12.47
C GLU A 92 0.22 11.77 -11.59
N ASN A 93 0.01 12.81 -10.77
CA ASN A 93 1.01 13.35 -9.85
C ASN A 93 1.02 12.66 -8.47
N LYS A 94 0.23 11.60 -8.28
CA LYS A 94 0.08 10.87 -7.00
C LYS A 94 1.38 10.61 -6.27
N PHE A 95 2.41 10.08 -6.94
CA PHE A 95 3.68 9.77 -6.27
C PHE A 95 4.45 11.01 -5.83
N GLN A 96 4.37 12.11 -6.60
CA GLN A 96 4.96 13.38 -6.20
C GLN A 96 4.22 13.97 -5.00
N GLU A 97 2.89 13.91 -5.01
CA GLU A 97 2.05 14.37 -3.89
C GLU A 97 2.32 13.57 -2.61
N ILE A 98 2.36 12.23 -2.70
CA ILE A 98 2.73 11.37 -1.56
C ILE A 98 4.11 11.76 -1.00
N THR A 99 5.09 11.95 -1.89
CA THR A 99 6.46 12.28 -1.50
C THR A 99 6.52 13.65 -0.83
N ARG A 100 5.88 14.66 -1.42
CA ARG A 100 5.78 16.02 -0.90
C ARG A 100 5.12 16.06 0.47
N THR A 101 3.93 15.46 0.60
CA THR A 101 3.19 15.40 1.87
C THR A 101 4.02 14.73 2.96
N LEU A 102 4.64 13.59 2.67
CA LEU A 102 5.51 12.93 3.66
C LEU A 102 6.72 13.78 4.03
N HIS A 103 7.30 14.52 3.08
CA HIS A 103 8.42 15.40 3.37
C HIS A 103 8.01 16.53 4.33
N GLU A 104 6.86 17.16 4.10
CA GLU A 104 6.31 18.21 4.97
C GLU A 104 5.99 17.71 6.38
N LEU A 105 5.52 16.46 6.51
CA LEU A 105 5.09 15.89 7.79
C LEU A 105 6.21 15.31 8.66
N VAL A 106 7.40 15.09 8.11
CA VAL A 106 8.52 14.42 8.82
C VAL A 106 9.74 15.32 9.06
N GLN A 107 9.71 16.56 8.57
CA GLN A 107 10.68 17.61 8.89
C GLN A 107 10.52 18.06 10.34
#